data_AF-A0AAE0E9L7-F1
#
_entry.id   AF-A0AAE0E9L7-F1
#
_cell.length_a   1.000
_cell.length_b   1.000
_cell.length_c   1.000
_cell.angle_alpha   90.00
_cell.angle_beta   90.00
_cell.angle_gamma   90.00
#
_symmetry.space_group_name_H-M   'P 1'
#
loop_
_entity.id
_entity.type
_entity.pdbx_description
1 polymer ?
#
loop_
_entity_poly.entity_id
_entity_poly.type
_entity_poly.pdbx_seq_one_letter_code
_entity_poly.pdbx_strand_id
1 'polypeptide(L)' 'MKKAVMKLELHDDRAKKKATKTVSGMLGVDSIQMDMKDKKLTVVGDIDPVDM' A
#
# COMPACT_ATOMS: atom_id res chain seq x y z
N MET A 1 4.79 9.37 12.55
CA MET A 1 4.59 8.13 11.79
C MET A 1 3.12 7.79 11.77
N LYS A 2 2.51 7.76 10.58
CA LYS A 2 1.12 7.33 10.37
C LYS A 2 1.13 5.92 9.79
N LYS A 3 0.06 5.17 10.06
CA LYS A 3 -0.14 3.82 9.54
C LYS A 3 -1.49 3.78 8.84
N ALA A 4 -1.47 3.56 7.53
CA ALA A 4 -2.66 3.34 6.74
C ALA A 4 -2.79 1.85 6.43
N VAL A 5 -4.00 1.34 6.56
CA VAL A 5 -4.31 -0.06 6.28
C VAL A 5 -5.49 -0.08 5.33
N MET A 6 -5.24 -0.53 4.11
CA MET A 6 -6.23 -0.62 3.04
C MET A 6 -6.47 -2.09 2.69
N LYS A 7 -7.71 -2.44 2.41
CA LYS A 7 -8.06 -3.75 1.88
C LYS A 7 -8.16 -3.62 0.36
N LEU A 8 -7.39 -4.40 -0.39
CA LEU A 8 -7.29 -4.34 -1.83
C LEU A 8 -7.58 -5.71 -2.42
N GLU A 9 -8.63 -5.82 -3.25
CA GLU A 9 -8.89 -7.03 -4.00
C GLU A 9 -7.96 -7.15 -5.20
N LEU A 10 -6.76 -7.66 -4.95
CA LEU A 10 -5.76 -7.91 -5.98
C LEU A 10 -5.84 -9.38 -6.39
N HIS A 11 -6.10 -9.62 -7.67
CA HIS A 11 -6.30 -10.95 -8.23
C HIS A 11 -5.03 -11.55 -8.86
N ASP A 12 -4.07 -10.69 -9.25
CA ASP A 12 -2.85 -11.11 -9.94
C ASP A 12 -1.59 -10.45 -9.36
N ASP A 13 -0.44 -11.11 -9.51
CA ASP A 13 0.88 -10.55 -9.15
C ASP A 13 1.22 -9.27 -9.91
N ARG A 14 0.67 -9.10 -11.12
CA ARG A 14 0.81 -7.83 -11.86
C ARG A 14 0.13 -6.68 -11.12
N ALA A 15 -1.05 -6.93 -10.56
CA ALA A 15 -1.80 -5.95 -9.80
C ALA A 15 -1.09 -5.63 -8.48
N LYS A 16 -0.56 -6.64 -7.79
CA LYS A 16 0.34 -6.49 -6.62
C LYS A 16 1.48 -5.53 -6.92
N LYS A 17 2.24 -5.84 -7.97
CA LYS A 17 3.45 -5.10 -8.34
C LYS A 17 3.13 -3.66 -8.71
N LYS A 18 1.98 -3.43 -9.37
CA LYS A 18 1.49 -2.08 -9.68
C LYS A 18 1.12 -1.32 -8.40
N ALA A 19 0.34 -1.92 -7.50
CA ALA A 19 -0.06 -1.30 -6.24
C ALA A 19 1.17 -0.94 -5.38
N THR A 20 2.10 -1.88 -5.18
CA THR A 20 3.33 -1.60 -4.43
C THR A 20 4.15 -0.51 -5.09
N LYS A 21 4.26 -0.51 -6.43
CA LYS A 21 5.03 0.51 -7.16
C LYS A 21 4.43 1.91 -7.02
N THR A 22 3.11 2.02 -7.15
CA THR A 22 2.38 3.28 -6.96
C THR A 22 2.62 3.85 -5.56
N VAL A 23 2.46 3.00 -4.54
CA VAL A 23 2.60 3.42 -3.15
C VAL A 23 4.07 3.71 -2.81
N SER A 24 5.03 2.98 -3.39
CA SER A 24 6.46 3.25 -3.18
C SER A 24 6.95 4.56 -3.78
N GLY A 25 6.19 5.12 -4.74
CA GLY A 25 6.47 6.42 -5.32
C GLY A 25 5.85 7.58 -4.54
N MET A 26 5.06 7.32 -3.51
CA MET A 26 4.43 8.36 -2.70
C MET A 26 5.44 8.96 -1.71
N LEU A 27 5.47 10.28 -1.65
CA LEU A 27 6.27 11.03 -0.69
C LEU A 27 5.80 10.72 0.73
N GLY A 28 6.77 10.45 1.62
CA GLY A 28 6.49 10.13 3.02
C GLY A 28 6.22 8.65 3.29
N VAL A 29 6.30 7.75 2.30
CA VAL A 29 6.22 6.29 2.56
C VAL A 29 7.56 5.75 3.05
N ASP A 30 7.56 5.18 4.26
CA ASP A 30 8.73 4.50 4.84
C ASP A 30 8.71 2.99 4.53
N SER A 31 7.54 2.36 4.62
CA SER A 31 7.40 0.91 4.45
C SER A 31 6.05 0.51 3.88
N ILE A 32 6.07 -0.54 3.06
CA ILE A 32 4.88 -1.09 2.41
C ILE A 32 4.88 -2.60 2.65
N GLN A 33 3.75 -3.11 3.10
CA GLN A 33 3.55 -4.53 3.33
C GLN A 33 2.25 -4.95 2.65
N MET A 34 2.30 -5.96 1.79
CA MET A 34 1.12 -6.48 1.12
C MET A 34 0.90 -7.95 1.48
N ASP A 35 -0.22 -8.20 2.14
CA ASP A 35 -0.72 -9.52 2.46
C ASP A 35 -1.69 -9.99 1.37
N MET A 36 -1.27 -11.03 0.64
CA MET A 36 -2.07 -11.67 -0.41
C MET A 36 -3.15 -12.61 0.15
N LYS A 37 -2.94 -13.19 1.34
CA LYS A 37 -3.95 -14.05 1.99
C LYS A 37 -5.14 -13.22 2.46
N ASP A 38 -4.85 -12.12 3.14
CA ASP A 38 -5.87 -11.23 3.69
C ASP A 38 -6.27 -10.11 2.73
N LYS A 39 -5.65 -10.05 1.54
CA LYS A 39 -5.87 -9.02 0.52
C LYS A 39 -5.74 -7.61 1.12
N LYS A 40 -4.66 -7.40 1.87
CA LYS A 40 -4.45 -6.24 2.73
C LYS A 40 -3.14 -5.55 2.42
N LEU A 41 -3.20 -4.26 2.13
CA LEU A 41 -2.05 -3.38 1.95
C LEU A 41 -1.89 -2.52 3.20
N THR A 42 -0.75 -2.65 3.85
CA THR A 42 -0.34 -1.82 4.97
C THR A 42 0.74 -0.87 4.47
N VAL A 43 0.55 0.41 4.73
CA VAL A 43 1.50 1.47 4.40
C VAL A 43 1.86 2.20 5.69
N VAL A 44 3.15 2.35 5.94
CA VAL A 44 3.69 3.04 7.11
C VAL A 44 4.54 4.19 6.61
N GLY A 45 4.30 5.39 7.16
CA GLY A 45 5.01 6.59 6.75
C GLY A 45 4.31 7.87 7.21
N ASP A 46 4.85 9.02 6.83
CA ASP A 46 4.15 10.29 6.93
C ASP A 46 3.33 10.56 5.67
N ILE A 47 2.33 9.71 5.45
CA ILE A 47 1.40 9.78 4.33
C ILE A 47 0.08 10.39 4.75
N ASP A 48 -0.50 11.20 3.87
CA ASP A 48 -1.88 11.67 3.99
C ASP A 48 -2.83 10.67 3.29
N PRO A 49 -3.73 10.00 4.03
CA PRO A 49 -4.63 9.01 3.46
C PRO A 49 -5.85 9.59 2.72
N VAL A 50 -6.08 10.92 2.78
CA VAL A 50 -7.27 11.55 2.18
C VAL A 50 -7.02 12.00 0.73
N ASP A 51 -5.77 12.29 0.37
CA ASP A 51 -5.36 12.65 -1.00
C ASP A 51 -4.89 11.45 -1.84
N MET A 52 -5.27 10.22 -1.43
CA MET A 52 -4.96 8.95 -2.15
C MET A 52 -6.05 8.50 -3.12
#